data_AF-A0A6L5EAN2-F1
#
_entry.id   AF-A0A6L5EAN2-F1
#
_cell.length_a   1.000
_cell.length_b   1.000
_cell.length_c   1.000
_cell.angle_alpha   90.00
_cell.angle_beta   90.00
_cell.angle_gamma   90.00
#
_symmetry.space_group_name_H-M   'P 1'
#
loop_
_entity.id
_entity.type
_entity.pdbx_description
1 polymer ?
#
loop_
_entity_poly.entity_id
_entity_poly.type
_entity_poly.pdbx_seq_one_letter_code
_entity_poly.pdbx_strand_id
1 'polypeptide(L)'
;MINALGLLEVEGMVAAVDAADAMLKAANVNLLSHEVLDPGKVTLVVEGDLAACRAALDAGSAAAQRTGRVISRKEIGRPEDDTQWLIGGFKRASKPPEQKKAPKPEAPARSEYADALLAQLATVRQGMTAGEVAAHFGWPLEEARNALEQLFTDGALRKRSSRYRLKN
;
A
#
# COMPACT_ATOMS: atom_id res chain seq x y z
N MET A 1 -12.56 -8.09 0.42
CA MET A 1 -13.86 -7.58 -0.02
C MET A 1 -14.28 -6.60 1.03
N ILE A 2 -14.55 -5.35 0.65
CA ILE A 2 -15.03 -4.34 1.59
C ILE A 2 -16.42 -4.77 2.06
N ASN A 3 -16.71 -4.54 3.35
CA ASN A 3 -18.05 -4.78 3.90
C ASN A 3 -19.03 -3.68 3.40
N ALA A 4 -19.73 -2.99 4.29
CA ALA A 4 -20.51 -1.82 3.94
C ALA A 4 -19.62 -0.57 3.89
N LEU A 5 -20.05 0.41 3.10
CA LEU A 5 -19.45 1.74 3.05
C LEU A 5 -20.39 2.77 3.67
N GLY A 6 -19.80 3.72 4.41
CA GLY A 6 -20.43 4.97 4.82
C GLY A 6 -19.70 6.14 4.17
N LEU A 7 -20.45 7.06 3.57
CA LEU A 7 -19.97 8.27 2.92
C LEU A 7 -20.56 9.48 3.63
N LEU A 8 -19.71 10.41 4.08
CA LEU A 8 -20.13 11.68 4.65
C LEU A 8 -19.40 12.83 3.96
N GLU A 9 -20.15 13.68 3.27
CA GLU A 9 -19.62 14.89 2.66
C GLU A 9 -19.95 16.11 3.51
N VAL A 10 -18.93 16.93 3.77
CA VAL A 10 -19.01 18.13 4.59
C VAL A 10 -18.31 19.31 3.93
N GLU A 11 -18.64 20.52 4.37
CA GLU A 11 -17.97 21.75 3.97
C GLU A 11 -16.86 22.08 4.97
N GLY A 12 -15.61 22.07 4.50
CA GLY A 12 -14.42 22.43 5.26
C GLY A 12 -13.74 21.26 5.98
N MET A 13 -12.42 21.36 6.10
CA MET A 13 -11.58 20.35 6.75
C MET A 13 -11.85 20.20 8.25
N VAL A 14 -12.20 21.30 8.95
CA VAL A 14 -12.48 21.26 10.41
C VAL A 14 -13.70 20.38 10.70
N ALA A 15 -14.79 20.58 9.95
CA ALA A 15 -15.98 19.75 10.06
C ALA A 15 -15.70 18.28 9.73
N ALA A 16 -14.80 18.03 8.76
CA ALA A 16 -14.41 16.68 8.38
C ALA A 16 -13.64 15.98 9.51
N VAL A 17 -12.69 16.66 10.14
CA VAL A 17 -11.91 16.09 11.25
C VAL A 17 -12.81 15.79 12.46
N ASP A 18 -13.70 16.70 12.82
CA ASP A 18 -14.66 16.51 13.93
C ASP A 18 -15.62 15.34 13.65
N ALA A 19 -16.11 15.23 12.41
CA ALA A 19 -16.96 14.12 12.01
C ALA A 19 -16.22 12.78 12.00
N ALA A 20 -14.98 12.73 11.51
CA ALA A 20 -14.16 11.53 11.49
C ALA A 20 -13.90 11.00 12.91
N ASP A 21 -13.52 11.90 13.83
CA ASP A 21 -13.31 11.54 15.24
C ASP A 21 -14.59 10.97 15.88
N ALA A 22 -15.75 11.61 15.64
CA ALA A 22 -17.03 11.13 16.13
C ALA A 22 -17.45 9.77 15.52
N MET A 23 -17.23 9.58 14.21
CA MET A 23 -17.51 8.32 13.50
C MET A 23 -16.74 7.14 14.10
N LEU A 24 -15.42 7.31 14.26
CA LEU A 24 -14.52 6.27 14.75
C LEU A 24 -14.75 5.92 16.23
N LYS A 25 -15.29 6.86 17.02
CA LYS A 25 -15.66 6.63 18.42
C LYS A 25 -17.02 5.98 18.60
N ALA A 26 -17.97 6.26 17.70
CA ALA A 26 -19.36 5.83 17.86
C ALA A 26 -19.61 4.37 17.46
N ALA A 27 -18.82 3.84 16.52
CA ALA A 27 -19.02 2.48 16.00
C ALA A 27 -17.70 1.84 15.57
N ASN A 28 -17.72 0.51 15.42
CA ASN A 28 -16.59 -0.25 14.89
C ASN A 28 -16.49 -0.07 13.36
N VAL A 29 -15.89 1.03 12.94
CA VAL A 29 -15.66 1.37 11.52
C VAL A 29 -14.22 1.81 11.30
N ASN A 30 -13.71 1.63 10.08
CA ASN A 30 -12.40 2.11 9.66
C ASN A 30 -12.55 3.29 8.69
N LEU A 31 -11.79 4.37 8.88
CA LEU A 31 -11.69 5.44 7.88
C LEU A 31 -10.80 4.97 6.73
N LEU A 32 -11.37 4.80 5.55
CA LEU A 32 -10.66 4.34 4.35
C LEU A 32 -9.94 5.48 3.63
N SER A 33 -10.65 6.59 3.42
CA SER A 33 -10.13 7.74 2.70
C SER A 33 -10.85 9.03 3.09
N HIS A 34 -10.21 10.15 2.76
CA HIS A 34 -10.85 11.45 2.70
C HIS A 34 -10.50 12.07 1.35
N GLU A 35 -11.51 12.54 0.63
CA GLU A 35 -11.34 13.20 -0.66
C GLU A 35 -11.66 14.68 -0.50
N VAL A 36 -10.70 15.54 -0.84
CA VAL A 36 -10.86 16.99 -0.81
C VAL A 36 -11.15 17.47 -2.22
N LEU A 37 -12.35 18.00 -2.43
CA LEU A 37 -12.81 18.55 -3.69
C LEU A 37 -12.87 20.07 -3.60
N ASP A 38 -12.42 20.75 -4.65
CA ASP A 38 -12.47 22.21 -4.71
C ASP A 38 -13.86 22.73 -5.13
N PRO A 39 -14.33 23.84 -4.53
CA PRO A 39 -13.75 24.55 -3.39
C PRO A 39 -14.24 24.00 -2.04
N GLY A 40 -13.34 23.38 -1.27
CA GLY A 40 -13.50 23.16 0.17
C GLY A 40 -14.48 22.07 0.64
N LYS A 41 -14.95 21.18 -0.25
CA LYS A 41 -15.78 20.04 0.14
C LYS A 41 -14.89 18.86 0.51
N VAL A 42 -15.23 18.16 1.58
CA VAL A 42 -14.49 16.97 2.01
C VAL A 42 -15.45 15.81 2.14
N THR A 43 -15.18 14.72 1.42
CA THR A 43 -15.91 13.45 1.56
C THR A 43 -15.08 12.49 2.38
N LEU A 44 -15.63 12.02 3.50
CA LEU A 44 -15.07 10.96 4.33
C LEU A 44 -15.70 9.63 3.94
N VAL A 45 -14.86 8.60 3.83
CA VAL A 45 -15.29 7.25 3.49
C VAL A 45 -14.91 6.32 4.63
N VAL A 46 -15.89 5.63 5.21
CA VAL A 46 -15.68 4.61 6.25
C VAL A 46 -16.16 3.24 5.80
N GLU A 47 -15.52 2.19 6.32
CA GLU A 47 -15.91 0.79 6.15
C GLU A 47 -16.36 0.19 7.48
N GLY A 48 -17.39 -0.66 7.44
CA GLY A 48 -17.77 -1.53 8.55
C GLY A 48 -18.97 -2.40 8.19
N ASP A 49 -19.66 -2.95 9.18
CA ASP A 49 -20.98 -3.55 8.94
C ASP A 49 -22.01 -2.45 8.67
N LEU A 50 -23.09 -2.76 7.92
CA LEU A 50 -24.09 -1.74 7.55
C LEU A 50 -24.66 -0.98 8.75
N ALA A 51 -24.90 -1.67 9.86
CA ALA A 51 -25.37 -1.03 11.09
C ALA A 51 -24.31 -0.12 11.73
N ALA A 52 -23.04 -0.54 11.72
CA ALA A 52 -21.92 0.26 12.22
C ALA A 52 -21.71 1.52 11.37
N CYS A 53 -21.78 1.41 10.04
CA CYS A 53 -21.71 2.57 9.13
C CYS A 53 -22.83 3.57 9.39
N ARG A 54 -24.08 3.11 9.59
CA ARG A 54 -25.21 4.00 9.92
C ARG A 54 -24.97 4.75 11.23
N ALA A 55 -24.60 4.02 12.28
CA ALA A 55 -24.32 4.61 13.59
C ALA A 55 -23.17 5.62 13.54
N ALA A 56 -22.09 5.29 12.80
CA ALA A 56 -20.99 6.20 12.56
C ALA A 56 -21.48 7.47 11.85
N LEU A 57 -22.18 7.34 10.72
CA LEU A 57 -22.65 8.50 9.96
C LEU A 57 -23.61 9.40 10.74
N ASP A 58 -24.47 8.84 11.59
CA ASP A 58 -25.34 9.63 12.46
C ASP A 58 -24.52 10.47 13.45
N ALA A 59 -23.52 9.87 14.11
CA ALA A 59 -22.64 10.57 15.04
C ALA A 59 -21.75 11.61 14.34
N GLY A 60 -21.15 11.24 13.21
CA GLY A 60 -20.32 12.12 12.38
C GLY A 60 -21.10 13.31 11.83
N SER A 61 -22.31 13.10 11.35
CA SER A 61 -23.19 14.17 10.86
C SER A 61 -23.52 15.16 11.98
N ALA A 62 -23.87 14.66 13.16
CA ALA A 62 -24.17 15.50 14.32
C ALA A 62 -22.94 16.31 14.79
N ALA A 63 -21.73 15.75 14.68
CA ALA A 63 -20.49 16.45 14.98
C ALA A 63 -20.17 17.54 13.94
N ALA A 64 -20.14 17.18 12.66
CA ALA A 64 -19.90 18.14 11.57
C ALA A 64 -20.88 19.32 11.58
N GLN A 65 -22.14 19.12 11.95
CA GLN A 65 -23.12 20.21 12.04
C GLN A 65 -22.80 21.25 13.12
N ARG A 66 -21.97 20.92 14.13
CA ARG A 66 -21.55 21.88 15.17
C ARG A 66 -20.41 22.76 14.71
N THR A 67 -19.54 22.24 13.84
CA THR A 67 -18.30 22.89 13.42
C THR A 67 -18.33 23.37 11.96
N GLY A 68 -19.35 23.00 11.20
CA GLY A 68 -19.56 23.40 9.82
C GLY A 68 -20.90 22.90 9.26
N ARG A 69 -20.89 22.42 8.01
CA ARG A 69 -22.09 21.99 7.29
C ARG A 69 -21.93 20.57 6.76
N VAL A 70 -22.97 19.75 6.93
CA VAL A 70 -23.11 18.47 6.24
C VAL A 70 -23.78 18.71 4.89
N ILE A 71 -23.16 18.22 3.82
CA ILE A 71 -23.63 18.34 2.43
C ILE A 71 -24.45 17.10 2.06
N SER A 72 -23.90 15.91 2.29
CA SER A 72 -24.57 14.66 1.93
C SER A 72 -24.10 13.50 2.81
N ARG A 73 -24.94 12.47 2.95
CA ARG A 73 -24.61 11.21 3.61
C ARG A 73 -25.16 10.02 2.82
N LYS A 74 -24.43 8.90 2.79
CA LYS A 74 -24.90 7.68 2.11
C LYS A 74 -24.27 6.42 2.69
N GLU A 75 -25.09 5.41 2.92
CA GLU A 75 -24.67 4.04 3.20
C GLU A 75 -24.83 3.14 1.97
N ILE A 76 -23.87 2.24 1.76
CA ILE A 76 -23.91 1.19 0.75
C ILE A 76 -23.61 -0.14 1.46
N GLY A 77 -24.64 -0.97 1.67
CA GLY A 77 -24.50 -2.18 2.48
C GLY A 77 -23.69 -3.29 1.83
N ARG A 78 -23.67 -3.34 0.50
CA ARG A 78 -22.94 -4.33 -0.28
C ARG A 78 -22.43 -3.68 -1.57
N PRO A 79 -21.34 -2.91 -1.51
CA PRO A 79 -20.78 -2.25 -2.67
C PRO A 79 -20.21 -3.31 -3.64
N GLU A 80 -20.53 -3.17 -4.91
CA GLU A 80 -19.92 -3.97 -5.98
C GLU A 80 -18.42 -3.72 -6.05
N ASP A 81 -17.66 -4.70 -6.55
CA ASP A 81 -16.20 -4.63 -6.63
C ASP A 81 -15.72 -3.39 -7.40
N ASP A 82 -16.40 -3.03 -8.50
CA ASP A 82 -16.10 -1.83 -9.28
C ASP A 82 -16.36 -0.53 -8.49
N THR A 83 -17.37 -0.54 -7.61
CA THR A 83 -17.65 0.60 -6.72
C THR A 83 -16.56 0.71 -5.65
N GLN A 84 -16.11 -0.41 -5.09
CA GLN A 84 -14.97 -0.43 -4.17
C GLN A 84 -13.71 0.13 -4.83
N TRP A 85 -13.49 -0.22 -6.10
CA TRP A 85 -12.37 0.27 -6.89
C TRP A 85 -12.42 1.79 -7.13
N LEU A 86 -13.60 2.36 -7.39
CA LEU A 86 -13.78 3.80 -7.52
C LEU A 86 -13.34 4.55 -6.24
N ILE A 87 -13.65 3.99 -5.08
CA ILE A 87 -13.43 4.60 -3.76
C ILE A 87 -11.97 4.46 -3.29
N GLY A 88 -11.30 3.34 -3.59
CA GLY A 88 -9.88 3.13 -3.23
C GLY A 88 -8.88 3.98 -4.02
N GLY A 89 -9.38 4.82 -4.93
CA GLY A 89 -8.61 5.47 -5.97
C GLY A 89 -8.07 4.44 -6.96
N PHE A 90 -7.84 4.84 -8.21
CA PHE A 90 -7.18 4.02 -9.24
C PHE A 90 -5.71 3.66 -8.91
N LYS A 91 -5.31 3.70 -7.63
CA LYS A 91 -4.08 3.13 -7.14
C LYS A 91 -4.25 1.63 -7.06
N ARG A 92 -3.76 0.97 -8.11
CA ARG A 92 -3.38 -0.44 -8.15
C ARG A 92 -3.01 -0.88 -6.74
N ALA A 93 -3.76 -1.81 -6.15
CA ALA A 93 -3.43 -2.36 -4.85
C ALA A 93 -1.92 -2.62 -4.82
N SER A 94 -1.21 -2.06 -3.82
CA SER A 94 0.01 -2.72 -3.38
C SER A 94 -0.38 -4.18 -3.21
N LYS A 95 0.32 -5.08 -3.90
CA LYS A 95 0.04 -6.53 -3.87
C LYS A 95 -0.38 -6.87 -2.43
N PRO A 96 -1.48 -7.63 -2.22
CA PRO A 96 -1.82 -8.11 -0.89
C PRO A 96 -0.54 -8.64 -0.24
N PRO A 97 -0.30 -8.44 1.07
CA PRO A 97 0.85 -9.05 1.73
C PRO A 97 0.83 -10.50 1.30
N GLU A 98 1.87 -10.89 0.57
CA GLU A 98 1.95 -12.18 -0.08
C GLU A 98 1.64 -13.19 1.01
N GLN A 99 0.45 -13.80 0.95
CA GLN A 99 0.15 -14.94 1.81
C GLN A 99 1.36 -15.84 1.65
N LYS A 100 2.06 -16.13 2.75
CA LYS A 100 3.11 -17.14 2.79
C LYS A 100 2.51 -18.40 2.18
N LYS A 101 2.66 -18.55 0.86
CA LYS A 101 2.31 -19.77 0.17
C LYS A 101 3.24 -20.80 0.78
N ALA A 102 2.64 -21.89 1.24
CA ALA A 102 3.36 -23.07 1.67
C ALA A 102 4.52 -23.36 0.69
N PRO A 103 5.68 -23.79 1.19
CA PRO A 103 6.90 -23.90 0.38
C PRO A 103 6.63 -24.79 -0.83
N LYS A 104 6.74 -24.21 -2.04
CA LYS A 104 6.87 -24.96 -3.29
C LYS A 104 8.35 -25.32 -3.49
N PRO A 105 8.64 -26.43 -4.19
CA PRO A 105 9.84 -27.25 -4.01
C PRO A 105 11.14 -26.46 -4.15
N GLU A 106 12.10 -26.80 -3.31
CA GLU A 106 13.44 -26.20 -3.19
C GLU A 106 14.08 -25.90 -4.56
N ALA A 107 14.24 -24.60 -4.84
CA ALA A 107 15.27 -24.13 -5.75
C ALA A 107 16.64 -24.32 -5.08
N PRO A 108 17.70 -24.66 -5.85
CA PRO A 108 18.97 -25.14 -5.32
C PRO A 108 19.69 -24.14 -4.39
N ALA A 109 20.55 -24.69 -3.53
CA ALA A 109 21.04 -24.10 -2.31
C ALA A 109 21.68 -22.71 -2.44
N ARG A 110 21.24 -21.82 -1.54
CA ARG A 110 21.64 -20.45 -1.18
C ARG A 110 23.15 -20.09 -1.17
N SER A 111 24.04 -21.06 -1.34
CA SER A 111 25.50 -20.90 -1.27
C SER A 111 26.18 -20.92 -2.64
N GLU A 112 25.63 -21.60 -3.65
CA GLU A 112 26.33 -21.78 -4.94
C GLU A 112 26.32 -20.51 -5.80
N TYR A 113 25.31 -19.65 -5.63
CA TYR A 113 25.12 -18.46 -6.46
C TYR A 113 25.82 -17.21 -5.94
N ALA A 114 26.10 -17.14 -4.63
CA ALA A 114 26.75 -15.97 -4.02
C ALA A 114 28.22 -15.85 -4.46
N ASP A 115 28.96 -16.96 -4.44
CA ASP A 115 30.37 -16.99 -4.84
C ASP A 115 30.53 -16.72 -6.34
N ALA A 116 29.67 -17.31 -7.18
CA ALA A 116 29.66 -17.06 -8.62
C ALA A 116 29.36 -15.59 -8.94
N LEU A 117 28.42 -14.97 -8.21
CA LEU A 117 28.06 -13.56 -8.38
C LEU A 117 29.20 -12.62 -7.94
N LEU A 118 29.84 -12.89 -6.80
CA LEU A 118 31.00 -12.12 -6.35
C LEU A 118 32.18 -12.25 -7.31
N ALA A 119 32.43 -13.45 -7.84
CA ALA A 119 33.46 -13.70 -8.85
C ALA A 119 33.18 -12.90 -10.14
N GLN A 120 31.94 -12.87 -10.62
CA GLN A 120 31.58 -12.05 -11.78
C GLN A 120 31.67 -10.54 -11.50
N LEU A 121 31.26 -10.09 -10.31
CA LEU A 121 31.41 -8.68 -9.93
C LEU A 121 32.88 -8.26 -9.78
N ALA A 122 33.79 -9.20 -9.51
CA ALA A 122 35.23 -8.96 -9.51
C ALA A 122 35.81 -8.72 -10.91
N THR A 123 35.26 -9.36 -11.94
CA THR A 123 35.73 -9.19 -13.33
C THR A 123 35.25 -7.87 -13.94
N VAL A 124 34.16 -7.29 -13.44
CA VAL A 124 33.56 -6.06 -13.96
C VAL A 124 33.90 -4.86 -13.07
N ARG A 125 34.95 -4.09 -13.44
CA ARG A 125 35.37 -2.88 -12.70
C ARG A 125 34.25 -1.86 -12.47
N GLN A 126 33.31 -1.75 -13.40
CA GLN A 126 32.19 -0.83 -13.28
C GLN A 126 31.05 -1.38 -12.43
N GLY A 127 31.10 -2.65 -12.01
CA GLY A 127 29.99 -3.36 -11.35
C GLY A 127 28.89 -3.75 -12.33
N MET A 128 27.85 -4.40 -11.81
CA MET A 128 26.71 -4.85 -12.61
C MET A 128 25.39 -4.34 -12.03
N THR A 129 24.40 -4.15 -12.89
CA THR A 129 23.01 -3.89 -12.53
C THR A 129 22.26 -5.22 -12.35
N ALA A 130 21.10 -5.20 -11.68
CA ALA A 130 20.28 -6.39 -11.53
C ALA A 130 19.87 -7.01 -12.89
N GLY A 131 19.63 -6.18 -13.91
CA GLY A 131 19.32 -6.65 -15.26
C GLY A 131 20.49 -7.34 -15.97
N GLU A 132 21.71 -6.81 -15.80
CA GLU A 132 22.91 -7.44 -16.38
C GLU A 132 23.25 -8.76 -15.68
N VAL A 133 23.06 -8.83 -14.35
CA VAL A 133 23.21 -10.08 -13.60
C VAL A 133 22.16 -11.10 -14.02
N ALA A 134 20.89 -10.69 -14.12
CA ALA A 134 19.81 -11.54 -14.60
C ALA A 134 20.11 -12.10 -16.00
N ALA A 135 20.58 -11.26 -16.92
CA ALA A 135 20.94 -11.70 -18.28
C ALA A 135 22.17 -12.63 -18.31
N HIS A 136 23.17 -12.38 -17.46
CA HIS A 136 24.40 -13.18 -17.42
C HIS A 136 24.17 -14.59 -16.86
N PHE A 137 23.37 -14.71 -15.80
CA PHE A 137 23.11 -15.98 -15.13
C PHE A 137 21.81 -16.66 -15.57
N GLY A 138 21.03 -16.02 -16.45
CA GLY A 138 19.71 -16.51 -16.86
C GLY A 138 18.67 -16.48 -15.75
N TRP A 139 18.85 -15.61 -14.74
CA TRP A 139 17.96 -15.52 -13.59
C TRP A 139 16.74 -14.62 -13.88
N PRO A 140 15.60 -14.87 -13.23
CA PRO A 140 14.54 -13.88 -13.08
C PRO A 140 15.09 -12.56 -12.51
N LEU A 141 14.61 -11.42 -13.02
CA LEU A 141 15.08 -10.09 -12.61
C LEU A 141 14.97 -9.87 -11.09
N GLU A 142 13.87 -10.32 -10.50
CA GLU A 142 13.64 -10.21 -9.05
C GLU A 142 14.65 -11.04 -8.24
N GLU A 143 15.05 -12.20 -8.75
CA GLU A 143 16.04 -13.06 -8.11
C GLU A 143 17.43 -12.42 -8.12
N ALA A 144 17.86 -11.89 -9.27
CA ALA A 144 19.10 -11.13 -9.39
C ALA A 144 19.12 -9.86 -8.51
N ARG A 145 17.98 -9.16 -8.42
CA ARG A 145 17.84 -7.98 -7.55
C ARG A 145 18.00 -8.36 -6.08
N ASN A 146 17.31 -9.41 -5.64
CA ASN A 146 17.35 -9.87 -4.26
C ASN A 146 18.76 -10.33 -3.86
N ALA A 147 19.45 -11.07 -4.74
CA ALA A 147 20.82 -11.52 -4.49
C ALA A 147 21.80 -10.33 -4.32
N LEU A 148 21.71 -9.31 -5.18
CA LEU A 148 22.55 -8.11 -5.10
C LEU A 148 22.26 -7.25 -3.86
N GLU A 149 20.98 -7.08 -3.50
CA GLU A 149 20.58 -6.34 -2.29
C GLU A 149 21.01 -7.06 -1.02
N GLN A 150 20.97 -8.39 -1.01
CA GLN A 150 21.46 -9.16 0.13
C GLN A 150 22.97 -8.97 0.31
N LEU A 151 23.78 -9.15 -0.74
CA LEU A 151 25.24 -8.94 -0.66
C LEU A 151 25.62 -7.48 -0.34
N PHE A 152 24.78 -6.51 -0.71
CA PHE A 152 24.93 -5.12 -0.28
C PHE A 152 24.63 -4.96 1.22
N THR A 153 23.56 -5.57 1.72
CA THR A 153 23.18 -5.56 3.13
C THR A 153 24.23 -6.26 4.00
N ASP A 154 24.78 -7.38 3.52
CA ASP A 154 25.85 -8.15 4.15
C ASP A 154 27.22 -7.42 4.06
N GLY A 155 27.25 -6.27 3.38
CA GLY A 155 28.41 -5.38 3.33
C GLY A 155 29.49 -5.78 2.32
N ALA A 156 29.31 -6.85 1.56
CA ALA A 156 30.23 -7.30 0.51
C ALA A 156 30.22 -6.37 -0.71
N LEU A 157 29.10 -5.67 -0.95
CA LEU A 157 28.93 -4.76 -2.07
C LEU A 157 28.75 -3.31 -1.64
N ARG A 158 29.06 -2.40 -2.57
CA ARG A 158 28.66 -1.00 -2.56
C ARG A 158 27.76 -0.72 -3.76
N LYS A 159 26.73 0.10 -3.55
CA LYS A 159 25.76 0.48 -4.58
C LYS A 159 25.96 1.94 -4.98
N ARG A 160 26.06 2.21 -6.28
CA ARG A 160 26.05 3.57 -6.84
C ARG A 160 24.95 3.64 -7.90
N SER A 161 23.86 4.36 -7.59
CA SER A 161 22.64 4.36 -8.41
C SER A 161 22.10 2.93 -8.57
N SER A 162 21.98 2.42 -9.79
CA SER A 162 21.46 1.08 -10.11
C SER A 162 22.54 -0.02 -10.16
N ARG A 163 23.81 0.31 -9.92
CA ARG A 163 24.95 -0.60 -10.16
C ARG A 163 25.64 -1.00 -8.86
N TYR A 164 25.89 -2.29 -8.71
CA TYR A 164 26.53 -2.90 -7.54
C TYR A 164 27.97 -3.28 -7.87
N ARG A 165 28.89 -3.00 -6.95
CA ARG A 165 30.32 -3.27 -7.08
C ARG A 165 30.82 -3.93 -5.82
N LEU A 166 31.90 -4.71 -5.92
CA LEU A 166 32.63 -5.14 -4.74
C LEU A 166 33.06 -3.92 -3.92
N LYS A 167 32.89 -4.06 -2.61
CA LYS A 167 33.46 -3.16 -1.62
C LYS A 167 34.91 -3.62 -1.42
N ASN A 168 35.86 -2.91 -2.04
CA ASN A 168 37.28 -3.11 -1.79
C ASN A 168 37.62 -2.83 -0.32
#